data_AF-A0A496A1K1-F1
#
_entry.id   AF-A0A496A1K1-F1
#
_cell.length_a   1.000
_cell.length_b   1.000
_cell.length_c   1.000
_cell.angle_alpha   90.00
_cell.angle_beta   90.00
_cell.angle_gamma   90.00
#
_symmetry.space_group_name_H-M   'P 1'
#
loop_
_entity.id
_entity.type
_entity.pdbx_description
1 polymer ?
#
loop_
_entity_poly.entity_id
_entity_poly.type
_entity_poly.pdbx_seq_one_letter_code
_entity_poly.pdbx_strand_id
1 'polypeptide(L)'
;MNYMLITFVIISLSFAMIETGEARFAANTIQGMWTFEEGKGDTVKDLSGNGSDGVFVGDVKWTDAKFGGGIEFSGVEAQNYVRIGREGEPATLAALNFKDSKGFSIHAWVLSTVPPNGKCVIWKGKGCSSWSQYLLGTGAHENPGGRINRASFHFRTRSAPEKFEALGEELPQNEWVHLVGVWDGAKIHIYVNGELQGSADAVGQPWDSFEAVYIGADAGCNEPKGRCHWGGIIDEIVIFNVPLSEAEVKSLSNGIEGVFAVDAAGKITTTWGKLKDSE
;
A
#
# COMPACT_ATOMS: atom_id res chain seq x y z
N MET A 1 -28.63 74.99 9.69
CA MET A 1 -27.81 74.58 8.53
C MET A 1 -27.47 73.11 8.75
N ASN A 2 -28.07 72.24 7.95
CA ASN A 2 -28.05 70.78 8.09
C ASN A 2 -26.63 70.21 8.03
N TYR A 3 -26.25 69.38 9.00
CA TYR A 3 -25.19 68.39 8.82
C TYR A 3 -25.68 67.02 9.31
N MET A 4 -26.17 66.27 8.33
CA MET A 4 -26.34 64.83 8.33
C MET A 4 -24.96 64.19 8.43
N LEU A 5 -24.73 63.29 9.39
CA LEU A 5 -23.54 62.45 9.41
C LEU A 5 -23.95 61.01 9.72
N ILE A 6 -23.57 60.18 8.75
CA ILE A 6 -24.03 58.83 8.46
C ILE A 6 -23.19 57.85 9.28
N THR A 7 -23.87 56.98 10.02
CA THR A 7 -23.26 55.85 10.74
C THR A 7 -22.81 54.79 9.73
N PHE A 8 -21.51 54.55 9.60
CA PHE A 8 -20.98 53.37 8.92
C PHE A 8 -20.77 52.25 9.93
N VAL A 9 -21.67 51.26 9.92
CA VAL A 9 -21.44 49.97 10.59
C VAL A 9 -20.80 49.05 9.55
N ILE A 10 -19.49 48.82 9.68
CA ILE A 10 -18.80 47.79 8.90
C ILE A 10 -19.01 46.46 9.64
N ILE A 11 -19.97 45.66 9.17
CA ILE A 11 -20.10 44.26 9.59
C ILE A 11 -19.15 43.45 8.71
N SER A 12 -17.96 43.14 9.22
CA SER A 12 -17.08 42.15 8.59
C SER A 12 -17.62 40.75 8.86
N LEU A 13 -18.39 40.20 7.92
CA LEU A 13 -18.66 38.76 7.88
C LEU A 13 -17.36 38.05 7.45
N SER A 14 -16.61 37.55 8.42
CA SER A 14 -15.57 36.55 8.16
C SER A 14 -16.25 35.20 7.91
N PHE A 15 -16.45 34.84 6.64
CA PHE A 15 -16.71 33.46 6.25
C PHE A 15 -15.40 32.67 6.43
N ALA A 16 -15.26 31.98 7.56
CA ALA A 16 -14.32 30.87 7.65
C ALA A 16 -14.96 29.68 6.92
N MET A 17 -14.69 29.57 5.61
CA MET A 17 -14.86 28.29 4.89
C MET A 17 -13.79 27.35 5.42
N ILE A 18 -14.14 26.54 6.41
CA ILE A 18 -13.39 25.32 6.72
C ILE A 18 -13.94 24.27 5.75
N GLU A 19 -13.40 24.21 4.53
CA GLU A 19 -13.52 23.01 3.71
C GLU A 19 -12.50 22.00 4.24
N THR A 20 -12.86 21.26 5.29
CA THR A 20 -12.25 19.94 5.51
C THR A 20 -12.96 18.95 4.60
N GLY A 21 -12.67 19.04 3.31
CA GLY A 21 -12.92 17.93 2.40
C GLY A 21 -11.92 16.84 2.78
N GLU A 22 -12.27 15.98 3.72
CA GLU A 22 -11.52 14.74 3.93
C GLU A 22 -11.44 14.03 2.59
N ALA A 23 -10.24 13.66 2.16
CA ALA A 23 -10.04 12.90 0.94
C ALA A 23 -10.84 11.59 1.09
N ARG A 24 -11.89 11.44 0.29
CA ARG A 24 -12.73 10.24 0.28
C ARG A 24 -12.41 9.44 -0.97
N PHE A 25 -11.79 8.28 -0.77
CA PHE A 25 -11.55 7.37 -1.88
C PHE A 25 -12.87 6.72 -2.31
N ALA A 26 -13.13 6.71 -3.61
CA ALA A 26 -14.28 6.02 -4.17
C ALA A 26 -14.06 4.50 -4.12
N ALA A 27 -15.07 3.72 -3.70
CA ALA A 27 -14.91 2.29 -3.50
C ALA A 27 -14.44 1.54 -4.78
N ASN A 28 -14.87 2.01 -5.96
CA ASN A 28 -14.46 1.44 -7.24
C ASN A 28 -12.98 1.68 -7.60
N THR A 29 -12.29 2.57 -6.89
CA THR A 29 -10.85 2.77 -7.10
C THR A 29 -9.99 1.79 -6.32
N ILE A 30 -10.57 1.12 -5.32
CA ILE A 30 -9.87 0.19 -4.43
C ILE A 30 -9.89 -1.21 -5.06
N GLN A 31 -8.71 -1.76 -5.33
CA GLN A 31 -8.55 -3.10 -5.93
C GLN A 31 -8.24 -4.19 -4.90
N GLY A 32 -7.67 -3.82 -3.76
CA GLY A 32 -7.42 -4.70 -2.64
C GLY A 32 -7.24 -3.89 -1.37
N MET A 33 -7.81 -4.36 -0.27
CA MET A 33 -7.73 -3.68 1.03
C MET A 33 -7.67 -4.70 2.16
N TRP A 34 -6.57 -4.69 2.91
CA TRP A 34 -6.35 -5.58 4.05
C TRP A 34 -5.97 -4.74 5.27
N THR A 35 -6.88 -4.63 6.23
CA THR A 35 -6.69 -3.86 7.48
C THR A 35 -5.98 -4.67 8.56
N PHE A 36 -6.02 -6.01 8.47
CA PHE A 36 -5.45 -6.94 9.44
C PHE A 36 -6.08 -6.90 10.85
N GLU A 37 -7.36 -6.56 10.92
CA GLU A 37 -8.13 -6.47 12.18
C GLU A 37 -8.76 -7.81 12.61
N GLU A 38 -8.58 -8.88 11.84
CA GLU A 38 -9.18 -10.19 12.14
C GLU A 38 -8.57 -10.84 13.38
N GLY A 39 -7.27 -10.62 13.61
CA GLY A 39 -6.54 -11.00 14.84
C GLY A 39 -6.41 -12.50 15.12
N LYS A 40 -6.94 -13.38 14.26
CA LYS A 40 -6.90 -14.83 14.43
C LYS A 40 -7.07 -15.61 13.14
N GLY A 41 -6.66 -16.88 13.19
CA GLY A 41 -6.67 -17.78 12.03
C GLY A 41 -5.48 -17.52 11.11
N ASP A 42 -5.57 -17.98 9.87
CA ASP A 42 -4.49 -17.95 8.87
C ASP A 42 -4.89 -17.19 7.60
N THR A 43 -5.96 -16.40 7.66
CA THR A 43 -6.54 -15.73 6.49
C THR A 43 -6.72 -14.25 6.77
N VAL A 44 -6.28 -13.39 5.84
CA VAL A 44 -6.59 -11.95 5.81
C VAL A 44 -7.69 -11.70 4.79
N LYS A 45 -8.69 -10.90 5.14
CA LYS A 45 -9.84 -10.61 4.29
C LYS A 45 -9.60 -9.41 3.41
N ASP A 46 -9.95 -9.55 2.14
CA ASP A 46 -10.03 -8.42 1.23
C ASP A 46 -11.35 -7.67 1.42
N LEU A 47 -11.25 -6.45 1.94
CA LEU A 47 -12.39 -5.57 2.19
C LEU A 47 -12.79 -4.73 0.97
N SER A 48 -12.01 -4.75 -0.12
CA SER A 48 -12.34 -4.04 -1.38
C SER A 48 -13.59 -4.62 -2.06
N GLY A 49 -13.87 -5.90 -1.82
CA GLY A 49 -14.97 -6.63 -2.45
C GLY A 49 -14.58 -7.34 -3.75
N ASN A 50 -13.30 -7.38 -4.11
CA ASN A 50 -12.80 -8.08 -5.28
C ASN A 50 -12.48 -9.57 -5.00
N GLY A 51 -12.58 -10.01 -3.76
CA GLY A 51 -12.42 -11.42 -3.37
C GLY A 51 -10.97 -11.86 -3.35
N SER A 52 -10.04 -10.93 -3.14
CA SER A 52 -8.60 -11.18 -3.07
C SER A 52 -8.15 -11.50 -1.63
N ASP A 53 -8.86 -12.39 -0.93
CA ASP A 53 -8.44 -12.87 0.39
C ASP A 53 -7.02 -13.47 0.32
N GLY A 54 -6.23 -13.24 1.38
CA GLY A 54 -4.87 -13.75 1.52
C GLY A 54 -4.79 -14.87 2.56
N VAL A 55 -3.84 -15.79 2.39
CA VAL A 55 -3.57 -16.88 3.33
C VAL A 55 -2.12 -16.85 3.82
N PHE A 56 -1.91 -17.16 5.09
CA PHE A 56 -0.58 -17.26 5.68
C PHE A 56 0.17 -18.46 5.12
N VAL A 57 1.46 -18.28 4.86
CA VAL A 57 2.38 -19.35 4.49
C VAL A 57 3.61 -19.25 5.39
N GLY A 58 3.77 -20.28 6.23
CA GLY A 58 4.85 -20.41 7.22
C GLY A 58 4.64 -19.57 8.48
N ASP A 59 5.72 -19.03 9.05
CA ASP A 59 5.67 -18.34 10.37
C ASP A 59 5.23 -16.88 10.21
N VAL A 60 3.91 -16.70 10.13
CA VAL A 60 3.20 -15.43 10.03
C VAL A 60 2.22 -15.34 11.18
N LYS A 61 2.21 -14.22 11.91
CA LYS A 61 1.41 -14.05 13.13
C LYS A 61 0.65 -12.75 13.14
N TRP A 62 -0.50 -12.77 13.79
CA TRP A 62 -1.22 -11.56 14.18
C TRP A 62 -0.48 -10.87 15.33
N THR A 63 -0.46 -9.55 15.33
CA THR A 63 0.13 -8.70 16.39
C THR A 63 -0.62 -7.37 16.47
N ASP A 64 -0.43 -6.62 17.55
CA ASP A 64 -0.77 -5.20 17.59
C ASP A 64 0.16 -4.42 16.65
N ALA A 65 -0.38 -3.38 16.01
CA ALA A 65 0.32 -2.64 14.95
C ALA A 65 0.13 -1.12 15.05
N LYS A 66 0.27 -0.40 13.93
CA LYS A 66 0.20 1.07 13.91
C LYS A 66 -1.22 1.54 14.19
N PHE A 67 -2.19 0.86 13.59
CA PHE A 67 -3.62 1.03 13.78
C PHE A 67 -4.22 -0.34 14.07
N GLY A 68 -4.66 -0.57 15.31
CA GLY A 68 -5.26 -1.85 15.67
C GLY A 68 -4.32 -3.04 15.47
N GLY A 69 -4.75 -3.98 14.61
CA GLY A 69 -4.04 -5.23 14.32
C GLY A 69 -3.10 -5.14 13.11
N GLY A 70 -2.12 -6.04 13.05
CA GLY A 70 -1.22 -6.17 11.92
C GLY A 70 -0.60 -7.54 11.83
N ILE A 71 0.27 -7.72 10.84
CA ILE A 71 0.93 -8.99 10.56
C ILE A 71 2.42 -8.91 10.87
N GLU A 72 2.89 -9.76 11.78
CA GLU A 72 4.30 -9.95 12.07
C GLU A 72 4.90 -11.02 11.16
N PHE A 73 6.05 -10.68 10.57
CA PHE A 73 6.88 -11.54 9.75
C PHE A 73 8.23 -11.74 10.44
N SER A 74 8.66 -12.99 10.59
CA SER A 74 9.90 -13.33 11.30
C SER A 74 11.19 -12.84 10.61
N GLY A 75 11.13 -12.52 9.31
CA GLY A 75 12.29 -12.07 8.54
C GLY A 75 13.35 -13.14 8.27
N VAL A 76 13.08 -14.38 8.65
CA VAL A 76 13.93 -15.55 8.35
C VAL A 76 13.84 -15.86 6.86
N GLU A 77 14.90 -16.38 6.23
CA GLU A 77 14.87 -16.75 4.80
C GLU A 77 13.91 -17.91 4.44
N ALA A 78 13.11 -18.42 5.39
CA ALA A 78 12.11 -19.45 5.15
C ALA A 78 10.86 -18.85 4.49
N GLN A 79 9.85 -19.65 4.14
CA GLN A 79 8.58 -19.08 3.68
C GLN A 79 7.87 -18.41 4.88
N ASN A 80 7.73 -17.09 4.85
CA ASN A 80 6.95 -16.31 5.82
C ASN A 80 6.28 -15.14 5.09
N TYR A 81 5.11 -15.39 4.49
CA TYR A 81 4.39 -14.39 3.72
C TYR A 81 2.89 -14.64 3.74
N VAL A 82 2.12 -13.62 3.37
CA VAL A 82 0.71 -13.79 3.03
C VAL A 82 0.59 -13.91 1.53
N ARG A 83 0.00 -15.00 1.04
CA ARG A 83 -0.26 -15.21 -0.39
C ARG A 83 -1.69 -14.82 -0.73
N ILE A 84 -1.83 -13.84 -1.62
CA ILE A 84 -3.09 -13.37 -2.16
C ILE A 84 -3.30 -13.95 -3.57
N GLY A 85 -4.50 -14.49 -3.76
CA GLY A 85 -4.87 -15.19 -4.99
C GLY A 85 -4.12 -16.50 -5.20
N ARG A 86 -4.59 -17.27 -6.18
CA ARG A 86 -4.07 -18.62 -6.47
C ARG A 86 -3.60 -18.68 -7.91
N GLU A 87 -2.41 -19.22 -8.10
CA GLU A 87 -1.87 -19.55 -9.43
C GLU A 87 -2.88 -20.46 -10.15
N GLY A 88 -3.29 -20.07 -11.37
CA GLY A 88 -4.32 -20.78 -12.13
C GLY A 88 -5.78 -20.35 -11.85
N GLU A 89 -6.03 -19.46 -10.90
CA GLU A 89 -7.37 -18.90 -10.61
C GLU A 89 -7.43 -17.39 -10.94
N PRO A 90 -7.47 -17.01 -12.24
CA PRO A 90 -7.29 -15.63 -12.69
C PRO A 90 -8.33 -14.65 -12.12
N ALA A 91 -9.52 -15.14 -11.76
CA ALA A 91 -10.57 -14.30 -11.16
C ALA A 91 -10.11 -13.67 -9.83
N THR A 92 -9.34 -14.38 -9.02
CA THR A 92 -8.86 -13.90 -7.70
C THR A 92 -7.76 -12.84 -7.81
N LEU A 93 -7.16 -12.69 -9.00
CA LEU A 93 -6.02 -11.82 -9.28
C LEU A 93 -6.35 -10.71 -10.29
N ALA A 94 -7.54 -10.72 -10.89
CA ALA A 94 -7.90 -9.83 -11.99
C ALA A 94 -7.86 -8.34 -11.58
N ALA A 95 -8.40 -8.01 -10.41
CA ALA A 95 -8.37 -6.66 -9.85
C ALA A 95 -6.94 -6.17 -9.53
N LEU A 96 -6.02 -7.11 -9.27
CA LEU A 96 -4.64 -6.82 -8.89
C LEU A 96 -3.66 -6.88 -10.08
N ASN A 97 -4.15 -6.96 -11.32
CA ASN A 97 -3.32 -6.97 -12.53
C ASN A 97 -3.46 -5.65 -13.29
N PHE A 98 -2.44 -4.80 -13.24
CA PHE A 98 -2.47 -3.44 -13.77
C PHE A 98 -2.06 -3.29 -15.24
N LYS A 99 -2.08 -4.37 -16.02
CA LYS A 99 -1.59 -4.39 -17.41
C LYS A 99 -2.26 -3.41 -18.38
N ASP A 100 -3.49 -2.99 -18.07
CA ASP A 100 -4.30 -2.06 -18.87
C ASP A 100 -4.60 -0.77 -18.08
N SER A 101 -3.87 -0.54 -16.98
CA SER A 101 -4.08 0.61 -16.12
C SER A 101 -3.44 1.89 -16.69
N LYS A 102 -4.03 3.03 -16.34
CA LYS A 102 -3.48 4.37 -16.64
C LYS A 102 -2.74 4.98 -15.46
N GLY A 103 -2.79 4.33 -14.31
CA GLY A 103 -2.13 4.72 -13.08
C GLY A 103 -2.54 3.77 -11.95
N PHE A 104 -1.71 3.61 -10.93
CA PHE A 104 -2.06 2.82 -9.76
C PHE A 104 -1.23 3.26 -8.57
N SER A 105 -1.70 2.94 -7.37
CA SER A 105 -0.99 3.28 -6.14
C SER A 105 -1.07 2.15 -5.13
N ILE A 106 -0.04 2.05 -4.28
CA ILE A 106 0.04 1.06 -3.22
C ILE A 106 0.43 1.75 -1.93
N HIS A 107 -0.38 1.57 -0.90
CA HIS A 107 -0.22 2.09 0.46
C HIS A 107 0.13 0.95 1.43
N ALA A 108 1.05 1.20 2.35
CA ALA A 108 1.30 0.33 3.51
C ALA A 108 1.93 1.08 4.68
N TRP A 109 1.61 0.66 5.90
CA TRP A 109 2.39 0.95 7.10
C TRP A 109 3.33 -0.20 7.41
N VAL A 110 4.57 0.13 7.74
CA VAL A 110 5.60 -0.89 7.99
C VAL A 110 6.48 -0.52 9.17
N LEU A 111 6.90 -1.52 9.92
CA LEU A 111 7.94 -1.41 10.94
C LEU A 111 8.90 -2.57 10.74
N SER A 112 10.19 -2.27 10.52
CA SER A 112 11.19 -3.34 10.39
C SER A 112 11.92 -3.57 11.71
N THR A 113 11.99 -4.82 12.15
CA THR A 113 12.72 -5.23 13.37
C THR A 113 14.15 -5.70 13.06
N VAL A 114 14.53 -5.70 11.78
CA VAL A 114 15.86 -6.06 11.26
C VAL A 114 16.33 -4.97 10.29
N PRO A 115 17.63 -4.90 9.91
CA PRO A 115 18.07 -3.97 8.87
C PRO A 115 17.29 -4.17 7.56
N PRO A 116 16.54 -3.16 7.07
CA PRO A 116 15.64 -3.34 5.95
C PRO A 116 16.35 -3.24 4.60
N ASN A 117 17.39 -4.05 4.39
CA ASN A 117 18.14 -4.12 3.14
C ASN A 117 17.44 -5.04 2.12
N GLY A 118 16.94 -4.48 1.01
CA GLY A 118 16.34 -5.27 -0.08
C GLY A 118 15.12 -6.09 0.34
N LYS A 119 14.20 -5.51 1.11
CA LYS A 119 13.04 -6.19 1.70
C LYS A 119 11.79 -5.95 0.89
N CYS A 120 10.87 -6.91 0.89
CA CYS A 120 9.63 -6.84 0.14
C CYS A 120 8.46 -6.67 1.10
N VAL A 121 7.71 -5.59 0.94
CA VAL A 121 6.48 -5.32 1.69
C VAL A 121 5.31 -5.96 0.95
N ILE A 122 5.20 -5.69 -0.35
CA ILE A 122 4.27 -6.38 -1.24
C ILE A 122 4.87 -6.54 -2.63
N TRP A 123 4.60 -7.69 -3.23
CA TRP A 123 5.20 -8.13 -4.48
C TRP A 123 4.17 -8.88 -5.33
N LYS A 124 3.99 -8.50 -6.59
CA LYS A 124 3.24 -9.31 -7.56
C LYS A 124 4.17 -9.89 -8.60
N GLY A 125 4.40 -11.18 -8.55
CA GLY A 125 5.38 -11.86 -9.39
C GLY A 125 5.91 -13.09 -8.69
N LYS A 126 6.72 -13.89 -9.38
CA LYS A 126 7.37 -15.04 -8.77
C LYS A 126 8.78 -15.13 -9.33
N GLY A 127 9.74 -14.62 -8.56
CA GLY A 127 11.06 -14.19 -9.04
C GLY A 127 11.98 -15.20 -9.74
N CYS A 128 11.51 -16.43 -9.92
CA CYS A 128 12.16 -17.56 -10.58
C CYS A 128 11.45 -17.98 -11.89
N SER A 129 10.17 -17.68 -12.06
CA SER A 129 9.37 -17.95 -13.28
C SER A 129 9.09 -16.67 -14.05
N SER A 130 8.85 -15.57 -13.32
CA SER A 130 8.57 -14.27 -13.89
C SER A 130 9.11 -13.14 -13.00
N TRP A 131 9.38 -12.00 -13.60
CA TRP A 131 9.71 -10.79 -12.86
C TRP A 131 8.46 -10.20 -12.19
N SER A 132 8.63 -9.27 -11.26
CA SER A 132 7.50 -8.55 -10.67
C SER A 132 6.76 -7.72 -11.72
N GLN A 133 5.42 -7.72 -11.67
CA GLN A 133 4.66 -6.60 -12.23
C GLN A 133 4.92 -5.35 -11.40
N TYR A 134 4.82 -5.45 -10.07
CA TYR A 134 5.09 -4.35 -9.14
C TYR A 134 5.68 -4.83 -7.82
N LEU A 135 6.35 -3.92 -7.12
CA LEU A 135 6.83 -4.04 -5.74
C LEU A 135 6.65 -2.73 -5.00
N LEU A 136 6.29 -2.81 -3.72
CA LEU A 136 6.61 -1.80 -2.71
C LEU A 136 7.51 -2.45 -1.65
N GLY A 137 8.54 -1.75 -1.19
CA GLY A 137 9.43 -2.23 -0.14
C GLY A 137 10.70 -1.41 -0.02
N THR A 138 11.83 -2.08 0.17
CA THR A 138 13.13 -1.44 0.23
C THR A 138 14.12 -2.02 -0.76
N GLY A 139 14.94 -1.12 -1.30
CA GLY A 139 16.14 -1.41 -2.06
C GLY A 139 15.89 -1.81 -3.50
N ALA A 140 16.96 -1.70 -4.28
CA ALA A 140 17.03 -2.14 -5.66
C ALA A 140 17.20 -3.67 -5.73
N HIS A 141 16.23 -4.42 -5.16
CA HIS A 141 16.23 -5.88 -5.00
C HIS A 141 16.64 -6.65 -6.27
N GLU A 142 16.41 -6.05 -7.43
CA GLU A 142 16.68 -6.63 -8.75
C GLU A 142 17.80 -5.95 -9.57
N ASN A 143 18.51 -4.94 -9.03
CA ASN A 143 19.55 -4.24 -9.79
C ASN A 143 20.98 -4.76 -9.48
N PRO A 144 21.90 -4.68 -10.45
CA PRO A 144 23.33 -4.83 -10.19
C PRO A 144 23.79 -3.71 -9.24
N GLY A 145 24.12 -4.08 -7.99
CA GLY A 145 24.40 -3.15 -6.89
C GLY A 145 24.07 -3.71 -5.51
N GLY A 146 23.22 -4.75 -5.46
CA GLY A 146 22.91 -5.49 -4.23
C GLY A 146 21.67 -4.99 -3.48
N ARG A 147 21.36 -5.65 -2.37
CA ARG A 147 20.23 -5.29 -1.49
C ARG A 147 20.62 -4.10 -0.62
N ILE A 148 20.05 -2.92 -0.91
CA ILE A 148 20.26 -1.67 -0.15
C ILE A 148 19.05 -1.30 0.69
N ASN A 149 19.23 -0.46 1.71
CA ASN A 149 18.13 0.15 2.47
C ASN A 149 17.75 1.51 1.87
N ARG A 150 16.76 1.53 0.98
CA ARG A 150 16.11 2.76 0.50
C ARG A 150 14.65 2.46 0.21
N ALA A 151 13.70 3.33 0.54
CA ALA A 151 12.31 3.16 0.13
C ALA A 151 12.26 2.93 -1.39
N SER A 152 11.52 1.92 -1.84
CA SER A 152 11.45 1.56 -3.26
C SER A 152 10.03 1.21 -3.68
N PHE A 153 9.62 1.82 -4.78
CA PHE A 153 8.45 1.42 -5.54
C PHE A 153 8.86 1.21 -6.98
N HIS A 154 8.50 0.04 -7.53
CA HIS A 154 8.81 -0.26 -8.93
C HIS A 154 7.68 -0.98 -9.63
N PHE A 155 7.71 -0.90 -10.96
CA PHE A 155 6.96 -1.80 -11.83
C PHE A 155 7.75 -2.09 -13.11
N ARG A 156 7.37 -3.17 -13.79
CA ARG A 156 7.97 -3.56 -15.07
C ARG A 156 7.01 -3.33 -16.21
N THR A 157 7.56 -2.93 -17.35
CA THR A 157 6.74 -2.68 -18.54
C THR A 157 6.39 -3.96 -19.28
N ARG A 158 5.28 -3.95 -20.02
CA ARG A 158 4.88 -5.06 -20.91
C ARG A 158 5.84 -5.28 -22.07
N SER A 159 6.46 -4.22 -22.57
CA SER A 159 7.15 -4.19 -23.87
C SER A 159 8.67 -4.28 -23.78
N ALA A 160 9.25 -4.21 -22.58
CA ALA A 160 10.69 -4.27 -22.38
C ALA A 160 11.03 -4.91 -21.01
N PRO A 161 12.21 -5.54 -20.86
CA PRO A 161 12.69 -6.04 -19.57
C PRO A 161 13.05 -4.91 -18.59
N GLU A 162 12.76 -3.65 -18.93
CA GLU A 162 13.07 -2.48 -18.13
C GLU A 162 12.16 -2.40 -16.90
N LYS A 163 12.78 -1.99 -15.80
CA LYS A 163 12.15 -1.72 -14.52
C LYS A 163 12.15 -0.21 -14.33
N PHE A 164 10.98 0.37 -14.10
CA PHE A 164 10.90 1.73 -13.59
C PHE A 164 10.87 1.68 -12.07
N GLU A 165 11.67 2.53 -11.42
CA GLU A 165 11.84 2.52 -9.97
C GLU A 165 11.99 3.94 -9.45
N ALA A 166 11.22 4.27 -8.43
CA ALA A 166 11.44 5.46 -7.60
C ALA A 166 12.11 5.02 -6.30
N LEU A 167 13.20 5.72 -5.93
CA LEU A 167 13.93 5.47 -4.69
C LEU A 167 13.82 6.68 -3.76
N GLY A 168 13.40 6.44 -2.51
CA GLY A 168 13.39 7.43 -1.43
C GLY A 168 14.63 7.31 -0.54
N GLU A 169 14.54 7.80 0.69
CA GLU A 169 15.60 7.73 1.70
C GLU A 169 15.65 6.35 2.38
N GLU A 170 16.61 6.16 3.27
CA GLU A 170 16.77 4.94 4.05
C GLU A 170 15.66 4.81 5.11
N LEU A 171 15.19 3.59 5.36
CA LEU A 171 14.21 3.35 6.41
C LEU A 171 14.90 3.13 7.77
N PRO A 172 14.41 3.77 8.84
CA PRO A 172 14.85 3.45 10.20
C PRO A 172 14.40 2.03 10.62
N GLN A 173 15.18 1.41 11.50
CA GLN A 173 14.80 0.17 12.16
C GLN A 173 14.01 0.48 13.44
N ASN A 174 13.02 -0.33 13.77
CA ASN A 174 12.15 -0.23 14.94
C ASN A 174 11.31 1.07 15.00
N GLU A 175 11.06 1.69 13.85
CA GLU A 175 10.17 2.83 13.72
C GLU A 175 9.10 2.56 12.67
N TRP A 176 7.91 3.11 12.88
CA TRP A 176 6.82 3.04 11.92
C TRP A 176 7.08 3.98 10.76
N VAL A 177 6.97 3.45 9.54
CA VAL A 177 7.12 4.18 8.29
C VAL A 177 5.88 3.95 7.43
N HIS A 178 5.32 5.04 6.93
CA HIS A 178 4.25 5.02 5.94
C HIS A 178 4.88 5.07 4.54
N LEU A 179 4.61 4.07 3.71
CA LEU A 179 5.11 3.96 2.36
C LEU A 179 3.96 4.05 1.36
N VAL A 180 4.08 4.93 0.37
CA VAL A 180 3.15 4.97 -0.76
C VAL A 180 3.89 5.04 -2.09
N GLY A 181 3.66 4.03 -2.93
CA GLY A 181 4.07 4.03 -4.32
C GLY A 181 2.95 4.58 -5.21
N VAL A 182 3.26 5.47 -6.14
CA VAL A 182 2.28 6.03 -7.09
C VAL A 182 2.87 5.99 -8.50
N TRP A 183 2.12 5.45 -9.45
CA TRP A 183 2.40 5.61 -10.88
C TRP A 183 1.23 6.34 -11.55
N ASP A 184 1.52 7.44 -12.24
CA ASP A 184 0.52 8.34 -12.82
C ASP A 184 0.33 8.20 -14.33
N GLY A 185 0.92 7.16 -14.93
CA GLY A 185 0.93 6.95 -16.37
C GLY A 185 2.15 7.53 -17.09
N ALA A 186 2.87 8.45 -16.46
CA ALA A 186 4.06 9.10 -17.00
C ALA A 186 5.27 9.05 -16.07
N LYS A 187 5.05 9.12 -14.76
CA LYS A 187 6.07 9.09 -13.71
C LYS A 187 5.71 8.09 -12.62
N ILE A 188 6.76 7.53 -12.04
CA ILE A 188 6.69 6.71 -10.83
C ILE A 188 7.20 7.53 -9.66
N HIS A 189 6.52 7.44 -8.51
CA HIS A 189 6.79 8.22 -7.31
C HIS A 189 6.83 7.30 -6.09
N ILE A 190 7.67 7.65 -5.12
CA ILE A 190 7.68 7.06 -3.79
C ILE A 190 7.53 8.16 -2.75
N TYR A 191 6.53 8.00 -1.90
CA TYR A 191 6.27 8.84 -0.75
C TYR A 191 6.64 8.08 0.53
N VAL A 192 7.24 8.78 1.47
CA VAL A 192 7.61 8.27 2.79
C VAL A 192 7.05 9.23 3.82
N ASN A 193 6.29 8.73 4.79
CA ASN A 193 5.66 9.54 5.85
C ASN A 193 4.83 10.72 5.33
N GLY A 194 4.20 10.54 4.17
CA GLY A 194 3.34 11.56 3.55
C GLY A 194 4.07 12.55 2.63
N GLU A 195 5.39 12.46 2.50
CA GLU A 195 6.20 13.38 1.70
C GLU A 195 6.80 12.67 0.47
N LEU A 196 6.83 13.35 -0.67
CA LEU A 196 7.45 12.84 -1.90
C LEU A 196 8.98 12.81 -1.73
N GLN A 197 9.58 11.63 -1.82
CA GLN A 197 11.03 11.48 -1.69
C GLN A 197 11.75 11.09 -2.98
N GLY A 198 11.06 10.49 -3.94
CA GLY A 198 11.67 10.08 -5.20
C GLY A 198 10.67 10.05 -6.34
N SER A 199 11.14 10.40 -7.55
CA SER A 199 10.37 10.34 -8.78
C SER A 199 11.27 10.00 -9.97
N ALA A 200 10.74 9.26 -10.93
CA ALA A 200 11.41 8.97 -12.19
C ALA A 200 10.39 8.90 -13.34
N ASP A 201 10.86 9.12 -14.58
CA ASP A 201 10.02 8.90 -15.76
C ASP A 201 9.74 7.41 -15.92
N ALA A 202 8.47 7.09 -16.17
CA ALA A 202 7.95 5.73 -16.23
C ALA A 202 6.77 5.68 -17.22
N VAL A 203 7.10 5.57 -18.51
CA VAL A 203 6.13 5.55 -19.60
C VAL A 203 5.96 4.12 -20.12
N GLY A 204 4.71 3.69 -20.25
CA GLY A 204 4.37 2.38 -20.78
C GLY A 204 3.41 1.61 -19.88
N GLN A 205 2.79 0.58 -20.43
CA GLN A 205 1.83 -0.24 -19.68
C GLN A 205 2.57 -1.27 -18.81
N PRO A 206 2.10 -1.54 -17.57
CA PRO A 206 2.65 -2.59 -16.73
C PRO A 206 2.59 -3.98 -17.40
N TRP A 207 3.55 -4.83 -17.05
CA TRP A 207 3.66 -6.21 -17.51
C TRP A 207 2.41 -7.03 -17.16
N ASP A 208 1.91 -7.88 -18.04
CA ASP A 208 0.75 -8.76 -17.74
C ASP A 208 1.18 -9.94 -16.86
N SER A 209 1.00 -9.82 -15.54
CA SER A 209 1.36 -10.88 -14.59
C SER A 209 0.16 -11.70 -14.13
N PHE A 210 0.25 -13.01 -14.38
CA PHE A 210 -0.67 -14.02 -13.88
C PHE A 210 -0.28 -14.56 -12.50
N GLU A 211 0.83 -14.09 -11.94
CA GLU A 211 1.34 -14.56 -10.65
C GLU A 211 0.52 -14.02 -9.48
N ALA A 212 0.61 -14.75 -8.36
CA ALA A 212 0.06 -14.33 -7.08
C ALA A 212 0.69 -13.02 -6.58
N VAL A 213 0.01 -12.40 -5.62
CA VAL A 213 0.54 -11.28 -4.85
C VAL A 213 1.01 -11.83 -3.50
N TYR A 214 2.17 -11.38 -3.05
CA TYR A 214 2.81 -11.82 -1.83
C TYR A 214 3.05 -10.60 -0.94
N ILE A 215 2.48 -10.59 0.25
CA ILE A 215 2.79 -9.61 1.29
C ILE A 215 3.90 -10.20 2.16
N GLY A 216 4.94 -9.42 2.39
CA GLY A 216 6.07 -9.78 3.24
C GLY A 216 7.18 -10.57 2.55
N ALA A 217 7.04 -11.00 1.29
CA ALA A 217 8.13 -11.69 0.59
C ALA A 217 8.04 -11.67 -0.94
N ASP A 218 9.15 -12.04 -1.58
CA ASP A 218 9.15 -12.71 -2.90
C ASP A 218 9.41 -14.20 -2.65
N ALA A 219 8.39 -15.03 -2.88
CA ALA A 219 8.40 -16.45 -2.55
C ALA A 219 9.43 -17.27 -3.35
N GLY A 220 9.84 -16.83 -4.55
CA GLY A 220 10.73 -17.60 -5.44
C GLY A 220 10.23 -19.01 -5.77
N CYS A 221 11.11 -19.87 -6.30
CA CYS A 221 10.82 -21.29 -6.64
C CYS A 221 11.72 -22.27 -5.87
N ASN A 222 12.81 -21.77 -5.28
CA ASN A 222 13.78 -22.61 -4.59
C ASN A 222 13.38 -22.75 -3.14
N GLU A 223 12.39 -23.61 -2.88
CA GLU A 223 12.06 -23.96 -1.51
C GLU A 223 13.30 -24.55 -0.80
N PRO A 224 13.57 -24.14 0.46
CA PRO A 224 12.70 -23.35 1.33
C PRO A 224 12.95 -21.82 1.31
N LYS A 225 13.78 -21.30 0.38
CA LYS A 225 14.30 -19.92 0.44
C LYS A 225 13.69 -18.96 -0.58
N GLY A 226 12.90 -17.99 -0.09
CA GLY A 226 12.47 -16.83 -0.90
C GLY A 226 13.58 -15.81 -1.17
N ARG A 227 13.37 -14.88 -2.11
CA ARG A 227 14.39 -13.91 -2.56
C ARG A 227 14.41 -12.61 -1.74
N CYS A 228 13.35 -12.23 -1.06
CA CYS A 228 13.31 -11.13 -0.09
C CYS A 228 12.24 -11.47 0.92
N HIS A 229 12.47 -11.11 2.18
CA HIS A 229 11.55 -11.39 3.29
C HIS A 229 11.55 -10.21 4.23
N TRP A 230 10.37 -9.63 4.45
CA TRP A 230 10.14 -8.64 5.48
C TRP A 230 10.40 -9.26 6.85
N GLY A 231 11.10 -8.52 7.70
CA GLY A 231 11.28 -8.84 9.11
C GLY A 231 10.75 -7.69 9.94
N GLY A 232 9.67 -7.93 10.66
CA GLY A 232 8.91 -6.93 11.39
C GLY A 232 7.43 -6.96 11.05
N ILE A 233 6.74 -5.84 11.22
CA ILE A 233 5.28 -5.74 11.17
C ILE A 233 4.87 -4.99 9.91
N ILE A 234 3.80 -5.44 9.25
CA ILE A 234 3.11 -4.72 8.19
C ILE A 234 1.65 -4.50 8.61
N ASP A 235 1.15 -3.31 8.31
CA ASP A 235 -0.17 -2.83 8.67
C ASP A 235 -0.83 -2.08 7.49
N GLU A 236 -2.16 -2.09 7.44
CA GLU A 236 -3.04 -1.41 6.49
C GLU A 236 -2.53 -1.39 5.02
N ILE A 237 -2.66 -2.50 4.29
CA ILE A 237 -2.34 -2.50 2.85
C ILE A 237 -3.56 -2.10 2.03
N VAL A 238 -3.39 -1.10 1.17
CA VAL A 238 -4.40 -0.74 0.17
C VAL A 238 -3.78 -0.58 -1.21
N ILE A 239 -4.43 -1.15 -2.22
CA ILE A 239 -4.05 -1.02 -3.61
C ILE A 239 -5.16 -0.28 -4.36
N PHE A 240 -4.78 0.76 -5.10
CA PHE A 240 -5.66 1.62 -5.88
C PHE A 240 -5.38 1.49 -7.38
N ASN A 241 -6.41 1.53 -8.23
CA ASN A 241 -6.27 1.58 -9.70
C ASN A 241 -6.19 3.02 -10.25
N VAL A 242 -5.87 3.98 -9.39
CA VAL A 242 -5.70 5.39 -9.72
C VAL A 242 -4.40 5.89 -9.09
N PRO A 243 -3.76 6.91 -9.69
CA PRO A 243 -2.69 7.62 -9.02
C PRO A 243 -3.27 8.46 -7.89
N LEU A 244 -2.71 8.32 -6.69
CA LEU A 244 -3.06 9.19 -5.56
C LEU A 244 -2.35 10.54 -5.69
N SER A 245 -3.09 11.60 -5.35
CA SER A 245 -2.56 12.95 -5.15
C SER A 245 -1.77 13.04 -3.84
N GLU A 246 -0.90 14.04 -3.71
CA GLU A 246 -0.15 14.30 -2.47
C GLU A 246 -1.09 14.49 -1.25
N ALA A 247 -2.24 15.15 -1.44
CA ALA A 247 -3.22 15.33 -0.38
C ALA A 247 -3.85 14.00 0.07
N GLU A 248 -4.16 13.11 -0.88
CA GLU A 248 -4.65 11.76 -0.58
C GLU A 248 -3.61 10.90 0.14
N VAL A 249 -2.35 10.95 -0.31
CA VAL A 249 -1.22 10.29 0.36
C VAL A 249 -1.09 10.79 1.80
N LYS A 250 -1.13 12.10 2.02
CA LYS A 250 -1.05 12.71 3.35
C LYS A 250 -2.26 12.37 4.22
N SER A 251 -3.43 12.17 3.62
CA SER A 251 -4.62 11.74 4.36
C SER A 251 -4.46 10.32 4.89
N LEU A 252 -3.92 9.41 4.08
CA LEU A 252 -3.67 8.01 4.44
C LEU A 252 -2.64 7.83 5.58
N SER A 253 -1.74 8.80 5.79
CA SER A 253 -0.80 8.74 6.92
C SER A 253 -1.46 8.86 8.30
N ASN A 254 -2.78 9.07 8.36
CA ASN A 254 -3.53 9.07 9.62
C ASN A 254 -4.34 7.78 9.83
N GLY A 255 -4.11 6.77 8.99
CA GLY A 255 -4.85 5.51 9.00
C GLY A 255 -6.01 5.51 8.02
N ILE A 256 -6.55 4.32 7.73
CA ILE A 256 -7.54 4.17 6.66
C ILE A 256 -9.01 4.28 7.11
N GLU A 257 -9.27 4.28 8.42
CA GLU A 257 -10.62 4.28 9.01
C GLU A 257 -11.46 5.52 8.65
N GLY A 258 -10.81 6.68 8.44
CA GLY A 258 -11.48 7.96 8.17
C GLY A 258 -11.56 8.40 6.70
N VAL A 259 -10.86 7.71 5.80
CA VAL A 259 -10.66 8.17 4.41
C VAL A 259 -11.49 7.42 3.36
N PHE A 260 -12.26 6.42 3.77
CA PHE A 260 -13.08 5.63 2.85
C PHE A 260 -14.55 6.01 2.89
N ALA A 261 -15.14 6.20 1.70
CA ALA A 261 -16.56 6.52 1.55
C ALA A 261 -17.46 5.38 2.06
N VAL A 262 -18.69 5.75 2.44
CA VAL A 262 -19.66 5.01 3.26
C VAL A 262 -20.00 3.58 2.79
N ASP A 263 -19.70 3.20 1.54
CA ASP A 263 -19.88 1.81 1.06
C ASP A 263 -18.75 0.84 1.49
N ALA A 264 -17.50 1.33 1.54
CA ALA A 264 -16.40 0.61 2.17
C ALA A 264 -16.48 0.77 3.69
N ALA A 265 -16.88 1.96 4.17
CA ALA A 265 -17.15 2.19 5.58
C ALA A 265 -18.24 1.25 6.10
N GLY A 266 -19.32 0.95 5.38
CA GLY A 266 -20.36 0.02 5.83
C GLY A 266 -19.81 -1.38 6.19
N LYS A 267 -18.78 -1.85 5.48
CA LYS A 267 -18.05 -3.10 5.78
C LYS A 267 -17.03 -2.91 6.92
N ILE A 268 -16.31 -1.78 6.94
CA ILE A 268 -15.36 -1.41 7.99
C ILE A 268 -16.08 -1.21 9.34
N THR A 269 -17.14 -0.40 9.37
CA THR A 269 -18.03 -0.14 10.51
C THR A 269 -18.76 -1.39 11.00
N THR A 270 -19.10 -2.38 10.15
CA THR A 270 -19.62 -3.67 10.66
C THR A 270 -18.53 -4.53 11.29
N THR A 271 -17.28 -4.46 10.81
CA THR A 271 -16.13 -5.11 11.46
C THR A 271 -15.84 -4.44 12.82
N TRP A 272 -15.78 -3.12 12.88
CA TRP A 272 -15.55 -2.37 14.13
C TRP A 272 -16.72 -2.44 15.12
N GLY A 273 -17.96 -2.48 14.63
CA GLY A 273 -19.15 -2.71 15.46
C GLY A 273 -19.14 -4.10 16.09
N LYS A 274 -18.74 -5.14 15.33
CA LYS A 274 -18.59 -6.51 15.86
C LYS A 274 -17.41 -6.68 16.82
N LEU A 275 -16.38 -5.85 16.71
CA LEU A 275 -15.23 -5.86 17.62
C LEU A 275 -15.55 -5.16 18.95
N LYS A 276 -16.29 -4.05 18.94
CA LYS A 276 -16.73 -3.37 20.17
C LYS A 276 -17.80 -4.15 20.96
N ASP A 277 -18.54 -5.03 20.31
CA ASP A 277 -19.54 -5.90 20.95
C ASP A 277 -18.94 -7.23 21.49
N SER A 278 -17.61 -7.38 21.48
CA SER A 278 -16.92 -8.62 21.90
C SER A 278 -16.14 -8.55 23.22
N GLU A 279 -16.40 -7.52 24.05
CA GLU A 279 -16.02 -7.51 25.48
C GLU A 279 -17.13 -8.07 26.39
#